data_AF-A0A3R6ZT91-F1
#
_entry.id   AF-A0A3R6ZT91-F1
#
_cell.length_a   1.000
_cell.length_b   1.000
_cell.length_c   1.000
_cell.angle_alpha   90.00
_cell.angle_beta   90.00
_cell.angle_gamma   90.00
#
_symmetry.space_group_name_H-M   'P 1'
#
loop_
_entity.id
_entity.type
_entity.pdbx_description
1 polymer ?
#
loop_
_entity_poly.entity_id
_entity_poly.type
_entity_poly.pdbx_seq_one_letter_code
_entity_poly.pdbx_strand_id
1 'polypeptide(L)'
;MKAIMKNYWFILFILLIPVASAEVFYAGQNYTLEKDGKEILVQSVAEDKILLKVEKEVLILKMENAKRFNDLRFYVYGIQATQEQDYVVLGICSNEEETCNGIDDDCNGRIDDNLEKSCGIGIGICTRGKETCVNGEWTSCDAPLPQAEICNGIDDDCDNATDEELPERICGLSEGECAGGIQSCTNGSWTVCDDKKPLPEICDSKDNDCDGIKDNHIVCNEVKAEKQDNEEKPDETEGKSTVLSRLWDFIKSIL
;
A
#
# COMPACT_ATOMS: atom_id res chain seq x y z
N MET A 1 7.83 12.51 56.51
CA MET A 1 9.22 11.99 56.63
C MET A 1 9.40 10.98 55.50
N LYS A 2 10.42 11.17 54.65
CA LYS A 2 10.97 10.25 53.62
C LYS A 2 10.03 9.69 52.54
N ALA A 3 10.21 10.20 51.32
CA ALA A 3 9.98 9.46 50.08
C ALA A 3 10.93 8.25 50.02
N ILE A 4 10.41 7.06 49.74
CA ILE A 4 11.15 5.96 49.12
C ILE A 4 10.23 5.31 48.09
N MET A 5 10.42 5.72 46.83
CA MET A 5 9.93 5.01 45.65
C MET A 5 10.63 3.65 45.59
N LYS A 6 9.87 2.55 45.63
CA LYS A 6 10.32 1.24 45.15
C LYS A 6 9.14 0.51 44.50
N ASN A 7 9.40 0.00 43.31
CA ASN A 7 8.59 -0.90 42.48
C ASN A 7 7.55 -0.25 41.56
N TYR A 8 8.09 0.50 40.59
CA TYR A 8 7.51 0.71 39.27
C TYR A 8 7.34 -0.64 38.54
N TRP A 9 6.20 -1.32 38.67
CA TRP A 9 5.76 -2.32 37.67
C TRP A 9 4.27 -2.68 37.65
N PHE A 10 3.39 -1.94 38.35
CA PHE A 10 1.96 -2.28 38.44
C PHE A 10 0.99 -1.15 38.06
N ILE A 11 1.48 -0.11 37.35
CA ILE A 11 0.67 1.05 36.94
C ILE A 11 0.04 0.86 35.53
N LEU A 12 0.06 -0.36 34.97
CA LEU A 12 -0.31 -0.57 33.55
C LEU A 12 -1.58 -1.41 33.29
N PHE A 13 -2.47 -1.67 34.26
CA PHE A 13 -3.57 -2.62 33.96
C PHE A 13 -4.93 -2.39 34.63
N ILE A 14 -5.28 -1.16 35.03
CA ILE A 14 -6.61 -0.88 35.60
C ILE A 14 -7.21 0.36 34.94
N LEU A 15 -7.52 0.26 33.65
CA LEU A 15 -8.31 1.23 32.88
C LEU A 15 -9.40 0.55 32.03
N LEU A 16 -9.79 -0.68 32.37
CA LEU A 16 -10.80 -1.44 31.62
C LEU A 16 -11.80 -2.12 32.56
N ILE A 17 -12.47 -1.34 33.39
CA ILE A 17 -13.78 -1.75 33.90
C ILE A 17 -14.81 -0.85 33.22
N PRO A 18 -15.60 -1.38 32.26
CA PRO A 18 -16.78 -0.66 31.81
C PRO A 18 -17.75 -0.62 33.00
N VAL A 19 -17.81 0.52 33.68
CA VAL A 19 -18.81 0.74 34.72
C VAL A 19 -20.13 0.93 33.98
N ALA A 20 -21.03 -0.05 34.11
CA ALA A 20 -22.29 -0.15 33.37
C ALA A 20 -23.29 1.01 33.60
N SER A 21 -22.93 2.02 34.39
CA SER A 21 -23.64 3.29 34.52
C SER A 21 -22.72 4.29 35.20
N ALA A 22 -22.09 5.17 34.43
CA ALA A 22 -21.48 6.36 35.01
C ALA A 22 -22.64 7.26 35.49
N GLU A 23 -22.79 7.45 36.80
CA GLU A 23 -23.76 8.41 37.34
C GLU A 23 -23.19 9.82 37.21
N VAL A 24 -23.95 10.73 36.60
CA VAL A 24 -23.54 12.12 36.38
C VAL A 24 -23.80 12.92 37.65
N PHE A 25 -22.76 13.57 38.19
CA PHE A 25 -22.88 14.47 39.33
C PHE A 25 -22.62 15.92 38.90
N TYR A 26 -23.50 16.82 39.29
CA TYR A 26 -23.34 18.26 39.08
C TYR A 26 -22.58 18.90 40.23
N ALA A 27 -21.59 19.75 39.91
CA ALA A 27 -20.96 20.61 40.90
C ALA A 27 -21.98 21.44 41.67
N GLY A 28 -21.67 21.75 42.93
CA GLY A 28 -22.54 22.57 43.79
C GLY A 28 -23.63 21.79 44.53
N GLN A 29 -23.78 20.50 44.25
CA GLN A 29 -24.70 19.61 44.95
C GLN A 29 -23.97 18.63 45.87
N ASN A 30 -24.70 18.05 46.82
CA ASN A 30 -24.20 17.03 47.72
C ASN A 30 -24.75 15.66 47.32
N TYR A 31 -23.88 14.66 47.25
CA TYR A 31 -24.24 13.29 46.88
C TYR A 31 -23.74 12.30 47.92
N THR A 32 -24.48 11.20 48.08
CA THR A 32 -24.08 10.05 48.89
C THR A 32 -24.03 8.85 47.97
N LEU A 33 -22.85 8.26 47.82
CA LEU A 33 -22.60 7.13 46.94
C LEU A 33 -22.27 5.91 47.79
N GLU A 34 -22.71 4.74 47.34
CA GLU A 34 -22.35 3.47 47.97
C GLU A 34 -21.63 2.59 46.96
N LYS A 35 -20.40 2.17 47.28
CA LYS A 35 -19.62 1.23 46.46
C LYS A 35 -18.87 0.27 47.37
N ASP A 36 -18.98 -1.02 47.08
CA ASP A 36 -18.34 -2.11 47.85
C ASP A 36 -18.64 -2.04 49.37
N GLY A 37 -19.84 -1.57 49.73
CA GLY A 37 -20.29 -1.43 51.12
C GLY A 37 -19.73 -0.22 51.87
N LYS A 38 -19.03 0.70 51.18
CA LYS A 38 -18.53 1.96 51.74
C LYS A 38 -19.39 3.13 51.26
N GLU A 39 -19.73 4.01 52.21
CA GLU A 39 -20.41 5.28 51.94
C GLU A 39 -19.38 6.36 51.58
N ILE A 40 -19.59 7.02 50.45
CA ILE A 40 -18.85 8.19 50.01
C ILE A 40 -19.78 9.40 50.07
N LEU A 41 -19.36 10.43 50.79
CA LEU A 41 -20.04 11.73 50.75
C LEU A 41 -19.26 12.66 49.84
N VAL A 42 -19.92 13.12 48.77
CA VAL A 42 -19.42 14.17 47.88
C VAL A 42 -20.09 15.46 48.29
N GLN A 43 -19.31 16.44 48.73
CA GLN A 43 -19.82 17.75 49.14
C GLN A 43 -19.09 18.88 48.41
N SER A 44 -19.86 19.78 47.83
CA SER A 44 -19.33 21.05 47.33
C SER A 44 -19.06 21.98 48.51
N VAL A 45 -17.81 22.39 48.73
CA VAL A 45 -17.42 23.26 49.85
C VAL A 45 -17.00 24.66 49.41
N ALA A 46 -16.67 24.86 48.13
CA ALA A 46 -16.45 26.16 47.50
C ALA A 46 -16.63 26.05 45.98
N GLU A 47 -16.62 27.18 45.27
CA GLU A 47 -16.63 27.25 43.80
C GLU A 47 -15.42 26.58 43.13
N ASP A 48 -14.42 26.13 43.86
CA ASP A 48 -13.25 25.45 43.30
C ASP A 48 -12.88 24.19 44.07
N LYS A 49 -13.74 23.75 45.00
CA LYS A 49 -13.41 22.67 45.94
C LYS A 49 -14.53 21.69 46.16
N ILE A 50 -14.18 20.43 45.98
CA ILE A 50 -15.01 19.29 46.35
C ILE A 50 -14.34 18.57 47.52
N LEU A 51 -15.17 18.23 48.49
CA LEU A 51 -14.81 17.40 49.63
C LEU A 51 -15.36 16.01 49.38
N LEU A 52 -14.47 15.03 49.39
CA LEU A 52 -14.80 13.62 49.34
C LEU A 52 -14.52 13.03 50.72
N LYS A 53 -15.54 12.49 51.36
CA LYS A 53 -15.40 11.81 52.63
C LYS A 53 -15.70 10.33 52.43
N VAL A 54 -14.71 9.50 52.74
CA VAL A 54 -14.81 8.04 52.74
C VAL A 54 -14.50 7.58 54.16
N GLU A 55 -15.49 6.99 54.83
CA GLU A 55 -15.40 6.60 56.24
C GLU A 55 -14.91 7.74 57.17
N LYS A 56 -13.62 7.70 57.58
CA LYS A 56 -12.97 8.70 58.47
C LYS A 56 -11.99 9.62 57.75
N GLU A 57 -11.71 9.36 56.47
CA GLU A 57 -10.77 10.14 55.70
C GLU A 57 -11.50 11.20 54.88
N VAL A 58 -10.88 12.37 54.78
CA VAL A 58 -11.40 13.51 54.03
C VAL A 58 -10.36 13.93 53.02
N LEU A 59 -10.69 13.79 51.74
CA LEU A 59 -9.90 14.30 50.64
C LEU A 59 -10.52 15.62 50.16
N ILE A 60 -9.72 16.67 50.11
CA ILE A 60 -10.12 17.96 49.54
C ILE A 60 -9.44 18.08 48.19
N LEU A 61 -10.24 18.09 47.14
CA LEU A 61 -9.77 18.33 45.78
C LEU A 61 -9.96 19.81 45.47
N LYS A 62 -8.86 20.50 45.19
CA LYS A 62 -8.88 21.87 44.70
C LYS A 62 -8.72 21.83 43.19
N MET A 63 -9.63 22.46 42.48
CA MET A 63 -9.63 22.52 41.03
C MET A 63 -8.92 23.79 40.57
N GLU A 64 -7.89 23.63 39.75
CA GLU A 64 -7.19 24.76 39.13
C GLU A 64 -7.68 24.92 37.68
N ASN A 65 -7.98 26.16 37.27
CA ASN A 65 -8.44 26.52 35.92
C ASN A 65 -9.89 26.13 35.53
N ALA A 66 -10.77 25.85 36.49
CA ALA A 66 -12.20 25.70 36.21
C ALA A 66 -12.81 27.03 35.74
N LYS A 67 -13.29 27.09 34.48
CA LYS A 67 -13.86 28.33 33.91
C LYS A 67 -15.14 28.79 34.62
N ARG A 68 -15.92 27.86 35.22
CA ARG A 68 -17.09 28.06 36.12
C ARG A 68 -17.40 26.75 36.86
N PHE A 69 -17.48 26.77 38.20
CA PHE A 69 -17.78 25.56 38.99
C PHE A 69 -19.08 24.89 38.60
N ASN A 70 -20.16 25.67 38.51
CA ASN A 70 -21.52 25.17 38.35
C ASN A 70 -21.78 24.54 36.97
N ASP A 71 -20.86 24.70 36.02
CA ASP A 71 -20.94 24.13 34.68
C ASP A 71 -20.13 22.82 34.55
N LEU A 72 -19.45 22.40 35.63
CA LEU A 72 -18.65 21.18 35.67
C LEU A 72 -19.51 19.96 36.01
N ARG A 73 -19.28 18.89 35.27
CA ARG A 73 -19.80 17.57 35.59
C ARG A 73 -18.67 16.70 36.10
N PHE A 74 -19.00 15.86 37.07
CA PHE A 74 -18.07 14.93 37.68
C PHE A 74 -18.57 13.51 37.51
N TYR A 75 -17.68 12.63 37.07
CA TYR A 75 -17.91 11.20 37.05
C TYR A 75 -17.05 10.51 38.09
N VAL A 76 -17.66 9.59 38.83
CA VAL A 76 -16.93 8.69 39.72
C VAL A 76 -16.73 7.39 38.97
N TYR A 77 -15.53 7.20 38.41
CA TYR A 77 -15.18 5.98 37.66
C TYR A 77 -14.95 4.77 38.59
N GLY A 78 -14.75 4.99 39.88
CA GLY A 78 -14.64 3.94 40.88
C GLY A 78 -13.93 4.40 42.15
N ILE A 79 -14.04 3.58 43.19
CA ILE A 79 -13.17 3.65 44.36
C ILE A 79 -12.07 2.61 44.15
N GLN A 80 -10.81 3.03 44.24
CA GLN A 80 -9.71 2.09 44.32
C GLN A 80 -9.20 2.05 45.76
N ALA A 81 -9.44 0.91 46.41
CA ALA A 81 -8.89 0.60 47.71
C ALA A 81 -7.47 0.02 47.54
N THR A 82 -6.46 0.71 48.04
CA THR A 82 -5.12 0.13 48.22
C THR A 82 -4.93 -0.31 49.67
N GLN A 83 -3.89 -1.09 49.96
CA GLN A 83 -3.60 -1.51 51.34
C GLN A 83 -3.27 -0.35 52.28
N GLU A 84 -3.05 0.86 51.77
CA GLU A 84 -2.66 2.02 52.58
C GLU A 84 -3.64 3.21 52.50
N GLN A 85 -4.43 3.39 51.42
CA GLN A 85 -5.47 4.43 51.29
C GLN A 85 -6.56 4.04 50.29
N ASP A 86 -7.80 4.47 50.55
CA ASP A 86 -8.88 4.47 49.57
C ASP A 86 -8.87 5.81 48.82
N TYR A 87 -8.81 5.79 47.48
CA TYR A 87 -8.98 7.01 46.70
C TYR A 87 -10.11 6.88 45.69
N VAL A 88 -10.80 7.99 45.48
CA VAL A 88 -11.90 8.13 44.51
C VAL A 88 -11.31 8.75 43.24
N VAL A 89 -11.51 8.10 42.09
CA VAL A 89 -11.12 8.67 40.81
C VAL A 89 -12.27 9.51 40.28
N LEU A 90 -12.11 10.85 40.33
CA LEU A 90 -13.04 11.79 39.72
C LEU A 90 -12.57 12.12 38.29
N GLY A 91 -13.42 11.86 37.31
CA GLY A 91 -13.40 12.55 36.02
C GLY A 91 -14.01 13.92 36.18
N ILE A 92 -13.34 14.95 35.66
CA ILE A 92 -13.83 16.32 35.63
C ILE A 92 -13.89 16.72 34.17
N CYS A 93 -15.07 17.05 33.67
CA CYS A 93 -15.22 17.51 32.30
C CYS A 93 -16.16 18.73 32.25
N SER A 94 -15.82 19.67 31.39
CA SER A 94 -16.65 20.82 31.04
C SER A 94 -17.37 20.44 29.77
N ASN A 95 -18.69 20.63 29.71
CA ASN A 95 -19.62 20.32 28.61
C ASN A 95 -19.24 21.01 27.26
N GLU A 96 -18.04 20.77 26.77
CA GLU A 96 -17.42 21.23 25.52
C GLU A 96 -17.45 20.07 24.51
N GLU A 97 -17.17 20.35 23.23
CA GLU A 97 -17.12 19.32 22.18
C GLU A 97 -16.06 18.28 22.50
N GLU A 98 -16.31 17.01 22.14
CA GLU A 98 -15.37 15.90 22.36
C GLU A 98 -14.04 16.15 21.62
N THR A 99 -12.90 15.86 22.26
CA THR A 99 -11.59 15.93 21.63
C THR A 99 -10.83 14.62 21.78
N CYS A 100 -9.99 14.29 20.79
CA CYS A 100 -9.21 13.06 20.81
C CYS A 100 -8.03 13.21 21.78
N ASN A 101 -8.25 12.90 23.06
CA ASN A 101 -7.27 13.12 24.13
C ASN A 101 -7.26 12.02 25.21
N GLY A 102 -8.11 10.99 25.09
CA GLY A 102 -8.21 9.88 26.04
C GLY A 102 -9.04 10.19 27.29
N ILE A 103 -9.79 11.30 27.27
CA ILE A 103 -10.68 11.78 28.33
C ILE A 103 -12.07 11.93 27.72
N ASP A 104 -13.11 11.63 28.49
CA ASP A 104 -14.52 11.95 28.17
C ASP A 104 -14.73 13.45 28.42
N ASP A 105 -14.61 14.27 27.36
CA ASP A 105 -14.67 15.74 27.43
C ASP A 105 -16.12 16.24 27.46
N ASP A 106 -17.02 15.59 26.73
CA ASP A 106 -18.43 15.97 26.62
C ASP A 106 -19.31 15.38 27.74
N CYS A 107 -18.68 14.58 28.61
CA CYS A 107 -19.29 13.98 29.76
C CYS A 107 -20.46 13.06 29.40
N ASN A 108 -20.35 12.20 28.38
CA ASN A 108 -21.43 11.29 27.99
C ASN A 108 -21.24 9.82 28.47
N GLY A 109 -20.13 9.55 29.17
CA GLY A 109 -19.77 8.22 29.67
C GLY A 109 -19.02 7.35 28.65
N ARG A 110 -18.63 7.92 27.52
CA ARG A 110 -17.81 7.28 26.49
C ARG A 110 -16.57 8.15 26.29
N ILE A 111 -15.43 7.50 26.13
CA ILE A 111 -14.15 8.18 25.91
C ILE A 111 -13.94 8.31 24.39
N ASP A 112 -13.56 9.49 23.92
CA ASP A 112 -13.17 9.80 22.54
C ASP A 112 -14.24 9.37 21.50
N ASP A 113 -15.54 9.57 21.79
CA ASP A 113 -16.61 9.04 20.93
C ASP A 113 -17.08 9.98 19.81
N ASN A 114 -17.55 9.38 18.72
CA ASN A 114 -18.00 10.08 17.50
C ASN A 114 -16.94 11.02 16.88
N LEU A 115 -15.66 10.73 17.10
CA LEU A 115 -14.54 11.50 16.55
C LEU A 115 -14.04 10.93 15.23
N GLU A 116 -14.27 11.69 14.15
CA GLU A 116 -13.67 11.47 12.84
C GLU A 116 -13.01 12.76 12.34
N LYS A 117 -11.86 12.64 11.69
CA LYS A 117 -11.26 13.75 10.95
C LYS A 117 -10.75 13.30 9.58
N SER A 118 -10.57 14.24 8.67
CA SER A 118 -10.03 13.94 7.34
C SER A 118 -8.51 13.72 7.38
N CYS A 119 -8.03 12.80 6.54
CA CYS A 119 -6.62 12.49 6.34
C CYS A 119 -6.30 12.29 4.84
N GLY A 120 -5.03 12.09 4.50
CA GLY A 120 -4.58 11.92 3.12
C GLY A 120 -4.35 13.22 2.35
N ILE A 121 -3.70 13.12 1.19
CA ILE A 121 -3.19 14.26 0.42
C ILE A 121 -4.29 14.87 -0.46
N GLY A 122 -5.16 14.05 -1.05
CA GLY A 122 -6.27 14.50 -1.90
C GLY A 122 -5.86 14.85 -3.33
N ILE A 123 -4.86 14.16 -3.86
CA ILE A 123 -4.28 14.35 -5.20
C ILE A 123 -4.37 13.01 -5.95
N GLY A 124 -4.64 13.05 -7.25
CA GLY A 124 -4.65 11.84 -8.08
C GLY A 124 -5.58 10.75 -7.56
N ILE A 125 -5.06 9.53 -7.47
CA ILE A 125 -5.78 8.40 -6.84
C ILE A 125 -5.82 8.49 -5.31
N CYS A 126 -4.92 9.25 -4.67
CA CYS A 126 -4.82 9.44 -3.22
C CYS A 126 -5.88 10.42 -2.69
N THR A 127 -7.13 10.07 -2.92
CA THR A 127 -8.29 10.79 -2.38
C THR A 127 -8.23 10.89 -0.86
N ARG A 128 -8.91 11.89 -0.30
CA ARG A 128 -8.94 12.05 1.16
C ARG A 128 -9.70 10.92 1.82
N GLY A 129 -9.11 10.40 2.87
CA GLY A 129 -9.73 9.43 3.77
C GLY A 129 -10.16 10.07 5.08
N LYS A 130 -10.42 9.21 6.06
CA LYS A 130 -10.78 9.50 7.42
C LYS A 130 -9.88 8.75 8.39
N GLU A 131 -9.61 9.39 9.53
CA GLU A 131 -9.01 8.79 10.71
C GLU A 131 -10.05 8.76 11.84
N THR A 132 -9.93 7.74 12.71
CA THR A 132 -10.76 7.57 13.90
C THR A 132 -9.89 7.75 15.14
N CYS A 133 -10.47 8.33 16.20
CA CYS A 133 -9.76 8.41 17.48
C CYS A 133 -9.89 7.09 18.24
N VAL A 134 -8.77 6.55 18.71
CA VAL A 134 -8.72 5.35 19.54
C VAL A 134 -7.68 5.57 20.65
N ASN A 135 -8.12 5.53 21.90
CA ASN A 135 -7.26 5.73 23.09
C ASN A 135 -6.48 7.07 23.08
N GLY A 136 -7.15 8.18 22.72
CA GLY A 136 -6.55 9.51 22.68
C GLY A 136 -5.60 9.77 21.52
N GLU A 137 -5.50 8.85 20.57
CA GLU A 137 -4.68 9.00 19.37
C GLU A 137 -5.50 8.81 18.10
N TRP A 138 -5.22 9.64 17.09
CA TRP A 138 -5.79 9.45 15.76
C TRP A 138 -5.13 8.27 15.07
N THR A 139 -5.94 7.32 14.62
CA THR A 139 -5.46 6.08 14.01
C THR A 139 -6.17 5.79 12.69
N SER A 140 -5.51 4.94 11.89
CA SER A 140 -6.10 4.27 10.73
C SER A 140 -6.67 5.22 9.67
N CYS A 141 -5.80 5.95 8.97
CA CYS A 141 -6.22 6.69 7.77
C CYS A 141 -6.60 5.70 6.66
N ASP A 142 -7.85 5.75 6.20
CA ASP A 142 -8.37 4.89 5.14
C ASP A 142 -8.16 5.44 3.72
N ALA A 143 -7.35 6.50 3.57
CA ALA A 143 -7.00 7.08 2.28
C ALA A 143 -6.24 6.06 1.40
N PRO A 144 -6.52 6.00 0.09
CA PRO A 144 -5.72 5.21 -0.84
C PRO A 144 -4.24 5.60 -0.78
N LEU A 145 -3.36 4.61 -0.82
CA LEU A 145 -1.92 4.81 -0.83
C LEU A 145 -1.42 5.13 -2.24
N PRO A 146 -0.35 5.94 -2.37
CA PRO A 146 0.41 6.09 -3.60
C PRO A 146 0.80 4.75 -4.23
N GLN A 147 0.72 4.68 -5.55
CA GLN A 147 1.14 3.56 -6.38
C GLN A 147 2.18 4.03 -7.40
N ALA A 148 2.89 3.11 -8.03
CA ALA A 148 3.80 3.50 -9.10
C ALA A 148 2.99 3.95 -10.32
N GLU A 149 3.46 5.00 -11.00
CA GLU A 149 2.87 5.50 -12.23
C GLU A 149 2.64 4.42 -13.27
N ILE A 150 1.49 4.51 -13.94
CA ILE A 150 1.21 3.79 -15.18
C ILE A 150 0.63 4.77 -16.19
N CYS A 151 0.85 4.52 -17.48
CA CYS A 151 0.36 5.39 -18.55
C CYS A 151 -1.18 5.32 -18.67
N ASN A 152 -1.90 6.08 -17.85
CA ASN A 152 -3.36 6.06 -17.72
C ASN A 152 -3.98 7.48 -17.64
N GLY A 153 -3.15 8.53 -17.53
CA GLY A 153 -3.61 9.92 -17.46
C GLY A 153 -4.07 10.34 -16.07
N ILE A 154 -3.66 9.61 -15.04
CA ILE A 154 -3.96 9.81 -13.63
C ILE A 154 -2.63 9.86 -12.89
N ASP A 155 -2.56 10.72 -11.88
CA ASP A 155 -1.47 10.75 -10.90
C ASP A 155 -1.67 9.58 -9.91
N ASP A 156 -0.93 8.49 -10.12
CA ASP A 156 -1.01 7.26 -9.33
C ASP A 156 -0.11 7.34 -8.07
N ASP A 157 1.00 8.08 -8.13
CA ASP A 157 1.96 8.22 -7.03
C ASP A 157 1.71 9.44 -6.12
N CYS A 158 0.78 10.29 -6.53
CA CYS A 158 0.24 11.43 -5.81
C CYS A 158 1.27 12.52 -5.52
N ASP A 159 2.26 12.69 -6.41
CA ASP A 159 3.31 13.71 -6.33
C ASP A 159 2.94 15.04 -7.04
N ASN A 160 1.74 15.11 -7.63
CA ASN A 160 1.20 16.24 -8.40
C ASN A 160 1.80 16.39 -9.82
N ALA A 161 2.43 15.35 -10.35
CA ALA A 161 2.67 15.13 -11.76
C ALA A 161 1.72 14.02 -12.28
N THR A 162 1.75 13.71 -13.58
CA THR A 162 0.86 12.71 -14.16
C THR A 162 1.62 12.00 -15.27
N ASP A 163 1.63 10.67 -15.24
CA ASP A 163 2.35 9.82 -16.16
C ASP A 163 3.86 10.17 -16.28
N GLU A 164 4.48 10.65 -15.20
CA GLU A 164 5.91 10.99 -15.15
C GLU A 164 6.81 9.78 -14.89
N GLU A 165 8.11 9.96 -15.17
CA GLU A 165 9.15 8.94 -14.97
C GLU A 165 8.89 7.56 -15.61
N LEU A 166 7.89 7.46 -16.50
CA LEU A 166 7.57 6.24 -17.22
C LEU A 166 8.64 5.93 -18.27
N PRO A 167 9.24 4.72 -18.24
CA PRO A 167 10.22 4.34 -19.24
C PRO A 167 9.54 4.15 -20.60
N GLU A 168 10.29 4.47 -21.66
CA GLU A 168 9.93 4.08 -23.01
C GLU A 168 9.80 2.55 -23.12
N ARG A 169 8.81 2.09 -23.89
CA ARG A 169 8.60 0.65 -24.13
C ARG A 169 8.77 0.29 -25.59
N ILE A 170 9.27 -0.91 -25.82
CA ILE A 170 9.43 -1.48 -27.17
C ILE A 170 8.05 -1.94 -27.68
N CYS A 171 7.82 -1.77 -28.98
CA CYS A 171 6.60 -2.15 -29.67
C CYS A 171 6.89 -2.68 -31.09
N GLY A 172 5.89 -3.25 -31.76
CA GLY A 172 6.03 -3.74 -33.12
C GLY A 172 6.76 -5.09 -33.23
N LEU A 173 6.85 -5.60 -34.46
CA LEU A 173 7.58 -6.83 -34.78
C LEU A 173 9.07 -6.55 -34.89
N SER A 174 9.89 -7.51 -34.48
CA SER A 174 11.36 -7.44 -34.55
C SER A 174 11.97 -8.58 -35.38
N GLU A 175 11.12 -9.32 -36.08
CA GLU A 175 11.45 -10.43 -36.96
C GLU A 175 11.81 -9.93 -38.36
N GLY A 176 12.71 -10.66 -39.03
CA GLY A 176 13.03 -10.42 -40.42
C GLY A 176 13.55 -9.01 -40.70
N GLU A 177 12.90 -8.33 -41.64
CA GLU A 177 13.19 -6.94 -42.03
C GLU A 177 12.43 -5.92 -41.18
N CYS A 178 11.54 -6.34 -40.29
CA CYS A 178 10.91 -5.44 -39.34
C CYS A 178 11.91 -5.00 -38.28
N ALA A 179 11.81 -3.74 -37.91
CA ALA A 179 12.52 -3.17 -36.79
C ALA A 179 11.46 -2.75 -35.77
N GLY A 180 11.57 -3.29 -34.55
CA GLY A 180 10.73 -2.88 -33.44
C GLY A 180 10.84 -1.37 -33.23
N GLY A 181 9.71 -0.76 -32.89
CA GLY A 181 9.60 0.65 -32.58
C GLY A 181 9.66 0.92 -31.08
N ILE A 182 9.56 2.20 -30.75
CA ILE A 182 9.47 2.69 -29.37
C ILE A 182 8.13 3.42 -29.19
N GLN A 183 7.55 3.31 -27.99
CA GLN A 183 6.44 4.14 -27.53
C GLN A 183 6.84 4.89 -26.26
N SER A 184 6.39 6.13 -26.17
CA SER A 184 6.46 6.96 -24.96
C SER A 184 5.03 7.19 -24.46
N CYS A 185 4.86 7.48 -23.17
CA CYS A 185 3.55 7.88 -22.65
C CYS A 185 3.30 9.36 -22.94
N THR A 186 2.12 9.72 -23.42
CA THR A 186 1.72 11.12 -23.60
C THR A 186 0.22 11.25 -23.40
N ASN A 187 -0.21 12.12 -22.48
CA ASN A 187 -1.61 12.36 -22.15
C ASN A 187 -2.39 11.06 -21.81
N GLY A 188 -1.84 10.21 -20.93
CA GLY A 188 -2.49 8.97 -20.52
C GLY A 188 -2.61 7.90 -21.58
N SER A 189 -1.81 7.98 -22.64
CA SER A 189 -1.80 6.97 -23.70
C SER A 189 -0.41 6.81 -24.29
N TRP A 190 -0.07 5.56 -24.61
CA TRP A 190 1.13 5.26 -25.36
C TRP A 190 1.03 5.82 -26.78
N THR A 191 2.08 6.48 -27.25
CA THR A 191 2.17 7.02 -28.61
C THR A 191 2.02 5.92 -29.67
N VAL A 192 1.80 6.31 -30.92
CA VAL A 192 1.84 5.36 -32.04
C VAL A 192 3.22 4.69 -32.06
N CYS A 193 3.23 3.37 -32.26
CA CYS A 193 4.48 2.62 -32.42
C CYS A 193 5.23 3.11 -33.66
N ASP A 194 6.48 3.55 -33.48
CA ASP A 194 7.38 3.95 -34.56
C ASP A 194 8.19 2.74 -35.08
N ASP A 195 7.48 1.71 -35.56
CA ASP A 195 8.04 0.47 -36.08
C ASP A 195 8.06 0.44 -37.62
N LYS A 196 9.01 -0.33 -38.17
CA LYS A 196 8.98 -0.66 -39.60
C LYS A 196 7.90 -1.70 -39.84
N LYS A 197 6.84 -1.32 -40.57
CA LYS A 197 5.69 -2.19 -40.86
C LYS A 197 6.08 -3.34 -41.80
N PRO A 198 5.44 -4.52 -41.62
CA PRO A 198 5.48 -5.61 -42.59
C PRO A 198 5.16 -5.16 -44.01
N LEU A 199 5.92 -5.66 -44.96
CA LEU A 199 5.67 -5.50 -46.40
C LEU A 199 5.44 -6.89 -47.02
N PRO A 200 4.68 -7.01 -48.12
CA PRO A 200 4.53 -8.29 -48.80
C PRO A 200 5.88 -8.88 -49.23
N GLU A 201 5.98 -10.21 -49.19
CA GLU A 201 7.20 -10.91 -49.58
C GLU A 201 7.64 -10.66 -51.02
N ILE A 202 8.96 -10.61 -51.19
CA ILE A 202 9.65 -10.60 -52.48
C ILE A 202 10.75 -11.64 -52.43
N CYS A 203 11.14 -12.17 -53.59
CA CYS A 203 12.19 -13.19 -53.69
C CYS A 203 13.60 -12.60 -53.53
N ASP A 204 13.91 -12.14 -52.32
CA ASP A 204 15.19 -11.52 -51.96
C ASP A 204 15.89 -12.22 -50.78
N SER A 205 15.37 -13.38 -50.34
CA SER A 205 15.88 -14.16 -49.21
C SER A 205 15.86 -13.42 -47.88
N LYS A 206 14.99 -12.43 -47.78
CA LYS A 206 14.64 -11.72 -46.56
C LYS A 206 13.21 -12.09 -46.16
N ASP A 207 12.84 -11.67 -44.95
CA ASP A 207 11.54 -11.88 -44.36
C ASP A 207 10.92 -10.48 -44.26
N ASN A 208 10.27 -10.08 -45.34
CA ASN A 208 9.72 -8.74 -45.54
C ASN A 208 8.39 -8.56 -44.83
N ASP A 209 7.62 -9.64 -44.67
CA ASP A 209 6.33 -9.62 -43.96
C ASP A 209 6.45 -9.94 -42.46
N CYS A 210 7.66 -10.29 -42.03
CA CYS A 210 8.06 -10.44 -40.63
C CYS A 210 7.28 -11.53 -39.90
N ASP A 211 6.88 -12.58 -40.63
CA ASP A 211 6.20 -13.75 -40.05
C ASP A 211 7.19 -14.85 -39.61
N GLY A 212 8.49 -14.61 -39.79
CA GLY A 212 9.57 -15.50 -39.41
C GLY A 212 9.99 -16.47 -40.51
N ILE A 213 9.36 -16.41 -41.70
CA ILE A 213 9.64 -17.32 -42.81
C ILE A 213 9.96 -16.53 -44.09
N LYS A 214 11.23 -16.57 -44.50
CA LYS A 214 11.73 -15.91 -45.71
C LYS A 214 11.05 -16.41 -46.99
N ASP A 215 10.81 -15.49 -47.92
CA ASP A 215 10.29 -15.74 -49.27
C ASP A 215 9.01 -16.62 -49.28
N ASN A 216 8.18 -16.57 -48.23
CA ASN A 216 6.94 -17.33 -48.16
C ASN A 216 5.81 -16.60 -48.91
N HIS A 217 4.66 -17.28 -49.09
CA HIS A 217 3.51 -16.73 -49.81
C HIS A 217 3.78 -16.18 -51.24
N ILE A 218 4.98 -16.42 -51.79
CA ILE A 218 5.44 -16.06 -53.13
C ILE A 218 6.12 -17.27 -53.79
N VAL A 219 6.08 -17.35 -55.13
CA VAL A 219 6.78 -18.38 -55.89
C VAL A 219 8.05 -17.78 -56.47
N CYS A 220 9.21 -18.21 -55.96
CA CYS A 220 10.50 -17.79 -56.46
C CYS A 220 10.97 -18.71 -57.58
N ASN A 221 10.99 -18.17 -58.80
CA ASN A 221 11.67 -18.84 -59.91
C ASN A 221 13.17 -18.64 -59.73
N GLU A 222 13.83 -19.61 -59.11
CA GLU A 222 15.28 -19.66 -59.04
C GLU A 222 15.84 -19.61 -60.46
N VAL A 223 16.37 -18.46 -60.88
CA VAL A 223 17.38 -18.45 -61.93
C VAL A 223 18.62 -19.02 -61.28
N LYS A 224 18.71 -20.36 -61.24
CA LYS A 224 19.98 -21.02 -60.94
C LYS A 224 20.99 -20.43 -61.91
N ALA A 225 21.98 -19.72 -61.37
CA ALA A 225 23.19 -19.41 -62.10
C ALA A 225 23.86 -20.77 -62.38
N GLU A 226 23.39 -21.45 -63.43
CA GLU A 226 24.12 -22.53 -64.06
C GLU A 226 25.44 -21.90 -64.51
N LYS A 227 26.51 -22.22 -63.80
CA LYS A 227 27.84 -22.10 -64.36
C LYS A 227 27.80 -22.85 -65.68
N GLN A 228 27.95 -22.11 -66.79
CA GLN A 228 28.24 -22.70 -68.09
C GLN A 228 29.64 -23.31 -68.00
N ASP A 229 29.70 -24.53 -67.48
CA ASP A 229 30.81 -25.43 -67.77
C ASP A 229 30.59 -25.90 -69.20
N ASN A 230 31.06 -25.11 -70.16
CA ASN A 230 31.27 -25.52 -71.54
C ASN A 230 32.35 -26.61 -71.56
N GLU A 231 31.97 -27.85 -71.27
CA GLU A 231 32.71 -29.02 -71.69
C GLU A 231 31.92 -29.71 -72.81
N GLU A 232 32.41 -29.49 -74.04
CA GLU A 232 32.07 -30.29 -75.21
C GLU A 232 32.20 -31.78 -74.87
N LYS A 233 31.08 -32.49 -74.94
CA LYS A 233 31.03 -33.95 -74.91
C LYS A 233 31.28 -34.47 -76.33
N PRO A 234 32.39 -35.17 -76.63
CA PRO A 234 32.56 -35.79 -77.92
C PRO A 234 31.73 -37.09 -77.99
N ASP A 235 31.08 -37.24 -79.13
CA ASP A 235 30.32 -38.38 -79.61
C ASP A 235 31.20 -39.64 -79.66
N GLU A 236 30.90 -40.65 -78.84
CA GLU A 236 31.52 -41.97 -78.89
C GLU A 236 30.84 -42.82 -79.97
N THR A 237 31.41 -42.84 -81.16
CA THR A 237 31.34 -44.00 -82.05
C THR A 237 32.75 -44.49 -82.40
N GLU A 238 32.90 -45.81 -82.22
CA GLU A 238 34.01 -46.66 -82.68
C GLU A 238 35.34 -46.66 -81.90
N GLY A 239 35.75 -47.87 -81.47
CA GLY A 239 37.18 -48.21 -81.42
C GLY A 239 37.77 -48.53 -80.05
N LYS A 240 37.46 -49.72 -79.52
CA LYS A 240 38.22 -50.37 -78.43
C LYS A 240 39.73 -50.37 -78.70
N SER A 241 40.54 -49.88 -77.75
CA SER A 241 41.87 -50.44 -77.42
C SER A 241 42.53 -49.69 -76.25
N THR A 242 42.14 -49.98 -75.01
CA THR A 242 42.95 -49.58 -73.85
C THR A 242 44.08 -50.59 -73.64
N VAL A 243 45.29 -50.06 -73.44
CA VAL A 243 46.56 -50.76 -73.18
C VAL A 243 46.47 -51.74 -72.00
N LEU A 244 45.49 -51.57 -71.12
CA LEU A 244 45.16 -52.50 -70.02
C LEU A 244 44.54 -53.83 -70.49
N SER A 245 43.91 -53.88 -71.67
CA SER A 245 43.40 -55.13 -72.27
C SER A 245 44.49 -55.98 -72.93
N ARG A 246 45.62 -55.38 -73.33
CA ARG A 246 46.77 -56.09 -73.91
C ARG A 246 47.73 -56.68 -72.87
N LEU A 247 47.68 -56.18 -71.64
CA LEU A 247 48.47 -56.73 -70.53
C LEU A 247 47.89 -58.05 -70.00
N TRP A 248 46.57 -58.25 -70.13
CA TRP A 248 45.88 -59.43 -69.61
C TRP A 248 46.03 -60.66 -70.53
N ASP A 249 46.11 -60.45 -71.84
CA ASP A 249 46.34 -61.53 -72.82
C ASP A 249 47.80 -62.00 -72.87
N PHE A 250 48.77 -61.16 -72.50
CA PHE A 250 50.19 -61.55 -72.43
C PHE A 250 50.49 -62.46 -71.22
N ILE A 251 49.78 -62.30 -70.11
CA ILE A 251 49.95 -63.10 -68.88
C ILE A 251 49.36 -64.52 -69.03
N LYS A 252 48.36 -64.72 -69.91
CA LYS A 252 47.78 -66.03 -70.21
C LYS A 252 48.59 -66.90 -71.19
N SER A 253 49.68 -66.39 -71.76
CA SER A 253 50.54 -67.14 -72.70
C SER A 253 51.84 -67.65 -72.06
N ILE A 254 52.06 -67.43 -70.77
CA ILE A 254 53.27 -67.85 -70.02
C ILE A 254 52.90 -68.76 -68.81
N LEU A 255 51.63 -69.15 -68.67
CA LEU A 255 51.11 -70.21 -67.77
C LEU A 255 50.16 -71.10 -68.56
#